data_AF-A0A926W065-F1
#
_entry.id   AF-A0A926W065-F1
#
_cell.length_a   1.000
_cell.length_b   1.000
_cell.length_c   1.000
_cell.angle_alpha   90.00
_cell.angle_beta   90.00
_cell.angle_gamma   90.00
#
_symmetry.space_group_name_H-M   'P 1'
#
loop_
_entity.id
_entity.type
_entity.pdbx_description
1 polymer ?
#
loop_
_entity_poly.entity_id
_entity_poly.type
_entity_poly.pdbx_seq_one_letter_code
_entity_poly.pdbx_strand_id
1 'polypeptide(L)'
;MGSIELDIEKCFDRINHSVIMGELIAPKGLKLGIFRCLKAGVNPEFPEQGTPQGGVVSPLLANIALNGIESIHRYNGKQGRRITNKTPACDIKEPSIRYADDMVIILRPEDDAIEILERISEFLRKRGMNVSQKKTKITAATDGFDFLGWHFQVQKNGKFKSTPSVDNFKAFRKKVKHVVNNSNYGSIVKAEKLAPIVRGWRNYHKFCKMDGSKHSLWFIHHRAYTVFNKEAKQNRYSSEKLIKKAFPTVPYSENKHVMVQGTKSPYDGDTAYWSERKSKLYDGETSIALKKQNHRCASCGLKFIDEERVHLHHIDGNHANWKKNNLEAIHESCHDYEHMSKSAS
;
A
#
# COMPACT_ATOMS: atom_id res chain seq x y z
N MET A 1 10.47 -24.64 -3.52
CA MET A 1 9.44 -23.59 -3.43
C MET A 1 9.96 -22.37 -4.16
N GLY A 2 9.19 -21.86 -5.10
CA GLY A 2 9.54 -20.69 -5.90
C GLY A 2 8.41 -19.69 -5.94
N SER A 3 8.58 -18.62 -6.69
CA SER A 3 7.57 -17.62 -6.98
C SER A 3 7.60 -17.26 -8.46
N ILE A 4 6.44 -17.01 -9.02
CA ILE A 4 6.29 -16.38 -10.33
C ILE A 4 5.91 -14.93 -10.07
N GLU A 5 6.79 -14.01 -10.43
CA GLU A 5 6.49 -12.59 -10.51
C GLU A 5 5.88 -12.31 -11.89
N LEU A 6 4.66 -11.78 -11.93
CA LEU A 6 3.91 -11.47 -13.14
C LEU A 6 3.67 -9.97 -13.23
N ASP A 7 3.99 -9.42 -14.40
CA ASP A 7 3.66 -8.04 -14.79
C ASP A 7 2.87 -8.10 -16.10
N ILE A 8 1.72 -7.42 -16.11
CA ILE A 8 0.80 -7.43 -17.24
C ILE A 8 1.16 -6.26 -18.17
N GLU A 9 1.47 -6.57 -19.42
CA GLU A 9 1.90 -5.52 -20.37
C GLU A 9 0.72 -4.61 -20.72
N LYS A 10 0.87 -3.31 -20.43
CA LYS A 10 -0.09 -2.26 -20.83
C LYS A 10 -1.54 -2.66 -20.52
N CYS A 11 -1.78 -3.11 -19.29
CA CYS A 11 -3.10 -3.57 -18.84
C CYS A 11 -4.20 -2.59 -19.25
N PHE A 12 -4.00 -1.29 -19.06
CA PHE A 12 -5.01 -0.28 -19.40
C PHE A 12 -5.22 -0.05 -20.90
N ASP A 13 -4.26 -0.33 -21.78
CA ASP A 13 -4.34 0.06 -23.20
C ASP A 13 -4.90 -1.05 -24.10
N ARG A 14 -4.94 -2.30 -23.62
CA ARG A 14 -5.24 -3.48 -24.45
C ARG A 14 -6.46 -4.28 -24.01
N ILE A 15 -7.14 -3.90 -22.92
CA ILE A 15 -8.32 -4.67 -22.49
C ILE A 15 -9.43 -4.57 -23.54
N ASN A 16 -9.99 -5.72 -23.90
CA ASN A 16 -11.14 -5.82 -24.78
C ASN A 16 -12.42 -5.34 -24.07
N HIS A 17 -13.09 -4.34 -24.65
CA HIS A 17 -14.29 -3.74 -24.06
C HIS A 17 -15.43 -4.75 -23.92
N SER A 18 -15.64 -5.62 -24.90
CA SER A 18 -16.74 -6.61 -24.87
C SER A 18 -16.63 -7.56 -23.68
N VAL A 19 -15.40 -7.93 -23.32
CA VAL A 19 -15.13 -8.81 -22.18
C VAL A 19 -15.43 -8.11 -20.85
N ILE A 20 -14.99 -6.85 -20.69
CA ILE A 20 -15.36 -6.04 -19.51
C ILE A 20 -16.88 -5.94 -19.38
N MET A 21 -17.58 -5.64 -20.48
CA MET A 21 -19.03 -5.45 -20.45
C MET A 21 -19.81 -6.74 -20.11
N GLY A 22 -19.23 -7.90 -20.47
CA GLY A 22 -19.76 -9.22 -20.11
C GLY A 22 -19.63 -9.51 -18.62
N GLU A 23 -18.47 -9.26 -18.04
CA GLU A 23 -18.16 -9.52 -16.62
C GLU A 23 -18.78 -8.48 -15.68
N LEU A 24 -19.03 -7.26 -16.15
CA LEU A 24 -19.59 -6.19 -15.34
C LEU A 24 -21.02 -6.54 -14.89
N ILE A 25 -21.26 -6.62 -13.58
CA ILE A 25 -22.61 -6.80 -13.02
C ILE A 25 -23.22 -5.41 -12.81
N ALA A 26 -23.96 -4.91 -13.80
CA ALA A 26 -24.59 -3.58 -13.76
C ALA A 26 -25.87 -3.53 -14.62
N PRO A 27 -26.81 -2.61 -14.31
CA PRO A 27 -27.98 -2.36 -15.16
C PRO A 27 -27.60 -1.97 -16.59
N LYS A 28 -28.45 -2.34 -17.57
CA LYS A 28 -28.18 -2.11 -19.01
C LYS A 28 -27.87 -0.65 -19.35
N GLY A 29 -28.57 0.31 -18.74
CA GLY A 29 -28.35 1.74 -18.97
C GLY A 29 -26.95 2.21 -18.54
N LEU A 30 -26.49 1.75 -17.37
CA LEU A 30 -25.16 2.07 -16.85
C LEU A 30 -24.06 1.41 -17.68
N LYS A 31 -24.28 0.15 -18.09
CA LYS A 31 -23.39 -0.55 -19.03
C LYS A 31 -23.20 0.26 -20.32
N LEU A 32 -24.29 0.72 -20.93
CA LEU A 32 -24.23 1.51 -22.15
C LEU A 32 -23.45 2.83 -21.95
N GLY A 33 -23.64 3.50 -20.81
CA GLY A 33 -22.87 4.69 -20.44
C GLY A 33 -21.37 4.41 -20.35
N ILE A 34 -20.97 3.38 -19.60
CA ILE A 34 -19.57 2.98 -19.44
C ILE A 34 -18.96 2.61 -20.80
N PHE A 35 -19.67 1.86 -21.63
CA PHE A 35 -19.22 1.48 -22.96
C PHE A 35 -18.97 2.69 -23.87
N ARG A 36 -19.85 3.72 -23.81
CA ARG A 36 -19.65 4.98 -24.54
C ARG A 36 -18.44 5.75 -24.03
N CYS A 37 -18.22 5.79 -22.71
CA CYS A 37 -17.03 6.43 -22.13
C CYS A 37 -15.74 5.74 -22.56
N LEU A 38 -15.74 4.41 -22.61
CA LEU A 38 -14.62 3.62 -23.10
C LEU A 38 -14.31 3.91 -24.58
N LYS A 39 -15.35 4.01 -25.43
CA LYS A 39 -15.21 4.39 -26.83
C LYS A 39 -14.82 5.85 -27.08
N ALA A 40 -15.15 6.76 -26.17
CA ALA A 40 -14.80 8.17 -26.31
C ALA A 40 -13.33 8.46 -25.95
N GLY A 41 -12.70 7.59 -25.13
CA GLY A 41 -11.33 7.77 -24.62
C GLY A 41 -10.26 6.93 -25.30
N VAL A 42 -10.55 6.29 -26.43
CA VAL A 42 -9.60 5.42 -27.14
C VAL A 42 -8.64 6.22 -28.02
N ASN A 43 -7.37 5.80 -28.03
CA ASN A 43 -6.36 6.29 -28.95
C ASN A 43 -6.78 5.95 -30.40
N PRO A 44 -6.64 6.88 -31.39
CA PRO A 44 -6.94 6.61 -32.80
C PRO A 44 -6.33 5.30 -33.36
N GLU A 45 -5.19 4.86 -32.81
CA GLU A 45 -4.54 3.60 -33.20
C GLU A 45 -5.25 2.33 -32.72
N PHE A 46 -6.07 2.40 -31.67
CA PHE A 46 -6.78 1.25 -31.07
C PHE A 46 -8.22 1.60 -30.66
N PRO A 47 -9.15 1.73 -31.62
CA PRO A 47 -10.52 2.20 -31.34
C PRO A 47 -11.41 1.18 -30.58
N GLU A 48 -11.01 -0.08 -30.50
CA GLU A 48 -11.78 -1.16 -29.84
C GLU A 48 -11.11 -1.74 -28.58
N GLN A 49 -9.98 -1.16 -28.15
CA GLN A 49 -9.20 -1.68 -27.03
C GLN A 49 -8.69 -0.56 -26.13
N GLY A 50 -8.64 -0.84 -24.83
CA GLY A 50 -8.03 0.06 -23.86
C GLY A 50 -9.00 1.04 -23.20
N THR A 51 -8.57 1.60 -22.09
CA THR A 51 -9.29 2.56 -21.27
C THR A 51 -8.46 3.85 -21.25
N PRO A 52 -9.07 5.04 -21.24
CA PRO A 52 -8.31 6.28 -21.10
C PRO A 52 -7.47 6.21 -19.81
N GLN A 53 -6.14 6.25 -19.95
CA GLN A 53 -5.22 6.32 -18.81
C GLN A 53 -5.48 7.65 -18.08
N GLY A 54 -5.91 7.57 -16.82
CA GLY A 54 -6.28 8.73 -16.01
C GLY A 54 -7.79 8.91 -15.79
N GLY A 55 -8.64 8.09 -16.40
CA GLY A 55 -10.05 8.01 -16.03
C GLY A 55 -10.22 7.40 -14.63
N VAL A 56 -11.04 8.02 -13.77
CA VAL A 56 -11.33 7.52 -12.40
C VAL A 56 -11.85 6.07 -12.41
N VAL A 57 -12.50 5.66 -13.50
CA VAL A 57 -13.11 4.33 -13.66
C VAL A 57 -12.11 3.27 -14.16
N SER A 58 -10.99 3.66 -14.78
CA SER A 58 -10.04 2.74 -15.42
C SER A 58 -9.44 1.71 -14.43
N PRO A 59 -9.00 2.08 -13.20
CA PRO A 59 -8.52 1.11 -12.21
C PRO A 59 -9.57 0.09 -11.78
N LEU A 60 -10.84 0.51 -11.68
CA LEU A 60 -11.95 -0.39 -11.36
C LEU A 60 -12.17 -1.41 -12.48
N LEU A 61 -12.17 -0.96 -13.73
CA LEU A 61 -12.35 -1.85 -14.88
C LEU A 61 -11.20 -2.84 -15.04
N ALA A 62 -9.96 -2.43 -14.76
CA ALA A 62 -8.82 -3.34 -14.74
C ALA A 62 -8.98 -4.42 -13.66
N ASN A 63 -9.46 -4.06 -12.47
CA ASN A 63 -9.73 -5.03 -11.41
C ASN A 63 -10.86 -6.01 -11.78
N ILE A 64 -11.90 -5.54 -12.47
CA ILE A 64 -12.98 -6.40 -12.98
C ILE A 64 -12.45 -7.34 -14.07
N ALA A 65 -11.65 -6.82 -15.00
CA ALA A 65 -11.08 -7.62 -16.08
C ALA A 65 -10.16 -8.72 -15.52
N LEU A 66 -9.36 -8.42 -14.50
CA LEU A 66 -8.43 -9.37 -13.88
C LEU A 66 -9.08 -10.27 -12.82
N ASN A 67 -10.34 -10.04 -12.47
CA ASN A 67 -11.02 -10.84 -11.46
C ASN A 67 -11.04 -12.33 -11.84
N GLY A 68 -10.63 -13.19 -10.90
CA GLY A 68 -10.59 -14.64 -11.08
C GLY A 68 -9.26 -15.17 -11.57
N ILE A 69 -8.28 -14.30 -11.87
CA ILE A 69 -6.90 -14.73 -12.19
C ILE A 69 -6.25 -15.47 -11.01
N GLU A 70 -6.63 -15.10 -9.78
CA GLU A 70 -6.14 -15.70 -8.54
C GLU A 70 -6.52 -17.18 -8.44
N SER A 71 -7.69 -17.54 -8.98
CA SER A 71 -8.28 -18.89 -8.91
C SER A 71 -7.65 -19.90 -9.89
N ILE A 72 -6.81 -19.44 -10.83
CA ILE A 72 -6.15 -20.28 -11.84
C ILE A 72 -5.20 -21.27 -11.17
N HIS A 73 -4.51 -20.82 -10.13
CA HIS A 73 -3.63 -21.66 -9.33
C HIS A 73 -4.22 -21.83 -7.93
N ARG A 74 -4.80 -23.01 -7.70
CA ARG A 74 -5.41 -23.42 -6.44
C ARG A 74 -4.98 -24.83 -6.07
N TYR A 75 -4.73 -25.06 -4.79
CA TYR A 75 -4.39 -26.38 -4.28
C TYR A 75 -5.17 -26.69 -3.00
N ASN A 76 -5.20 -27.98 -2.64
CA ASN A 76 -5.79 -28.43 -1.39
C ASN A 76 -4.78 -28.23 -0.24
N GLY A 77 -5.17 -27.48 0.78
CA GLY A 77 -4.36 -27.22 1.96
C GLY A 77 -4.01 -28.49 2.75
N LYS A 78 -4.74 -29.59 2.54
CA LYS A 78 -4.35 -30.93 3.01
C LYS A 78 -3.44 -31.58 1.97
N GLN A 79 -2.18 -31.80 2.36
CA GLN A 79 -1.13 -32.38 1.51
C GLN A 79 -1.61 -33.65 0.78
N GLY A 80 -1.28 -33.75 -0.51
CA GLY A 80 -1.53 -34.93 -1.34
C GLY A 80 -2.97 -35.12 -1.84
N ARG A 81 -3.92 -34.23 -1.51
CA ARG A 81 -5.32 -34.35 -1.97
C ARG A 81 -5.60 -33.48 -3.19
N ARG A 82 -6.29 -34.04 -4.18
CA ARG A 82 -6.85 -33.24 -5.29
C ARG A 82 -8.04 -32.41 -4.79
N ILE A 83 -8.29 -31.28 -5.46
CA ILE A 83 -9.52 -30.52 -5.25
C ILE A 83 -10.66 -31.30 -5.91
N THR A 84 -11.72 -31.56 -5.17
CA THR A 84 -12.94 -32.23 -5.65
C THR A 84 -14.14 -31.36 -5.31
N ASN A 85 -15.31 -31.62 -5.89
CA ASN A 85 -16.55 -30.89 -5.57
C ASN A 85 -16.97 -31.01 -4.09
N LYS A 86 -16.41 -31.99 -3.35
CA LYS A 86 -16.64 -32.19 -1.92
C LYS A 86 -15.60 -31.49 -1.04
N THR A 87 -14.57 -30.87 -1.61
CA THR A 87 -13.53 -30.18 -0.85
C THR A 87 -14.13 -28.90 -0.26
N PRO A 88 -14.11 -28.71 1.07
CA PRO A 88 -14.58 -27.49 1.70
C PRO A 88 -13.81 -26.27 1.18
N ALA A 89 -14.49 -25.13 0.97
CA ALA A 89 -13.84 -23.90 0.50
C ALA A 89 -12.68 -23.45 1.41
N CYS A 90 -12.75 -23.72 2.72
CA CYS A 90 -11.69 -23.40 3.67
C CYS A 90 -10.37 -24.17 3.43
N ASP A 91 -10.47 -25.36 2.81
CA ASP A 91 -9.35 -26.23 2.47
C ASP A 91 -8.75 -25.88 1.11
N ILE A 92 -9.40 -25.03 0.30
CA ILE A 92 -8.84 -24.55 -0.97
C ILE A 92 -7.94 -23.35 -0.65
N LYS A 93 -6.68 -23.42 -1.09
CA LYS A 93 -5.71 -22.33 -0.95
C LYS A 93 -5.35 -21.79 -2.33
N GLU A 94 -5.42 -20.48 -2.46
CA GLU A 94 -5.02 -19.71 -3.63
C GLU A 94 -3.78 -18.91 -3.21
N PRO A 95 -2.56 -19.39 -3.50
CA PRO A 95 -1.33 -18.77 -3.03
C PRO A 95 -0.89 -17.63 -3.97
N SER A 96 -1.87 -16.88 -4.48
CA SER A 96 -1.68 -15.76 -5.40
C SER A 96 -1.93 -14.45 -4.65
N ILE A 97 -1.05 -13.48 -4.87
CA ILE A 97 -1.14 -12.15 -4.29
C ILE A 97 -1.18 -11.17 -5.45
N ARG A 98 -2.29 -10.45 -5.59
CA ARG A 98 -2.45 -9.43 -6.63
C ARG A 98 -2.61 -8.05 -6.01
N TYR A 99 -1.95 -7.08 -6.61
CA TYR A 99 -2.14 -5.67 -6.34
C TYR A 99 -2.26 -4.92 -7.66
N ALA A 100 -3.49 -4.55 -8.03
CA ALA A 100 -3.80 -4.02 -9.36
C ALA A 100 -3.31 -4.96 -10.49
N ASP A 101 -2.30 -4.53 -11.25
CA ASP A 101 -1.65 -5.22 -12.36
C ASP A 101 -0.42 -6.06 -11.95
N ASP A 102 0.19 -5.76 -10.79
CA ASP A 102 1.30 -6.53 -10.23
C ASP A 102 0.75 -7.79 -9.54
N MET A 103 1.27 -8.97 -9.89
CA MET A 103 0.86 -10.23 -9.27
C MET A 103 2.05 -11.13 -8.95
N VAL A 104 1.97 -11.84 -7.83
CA VAL A 104 2.93 -12.88 -7.45
C VAL A 104 2.18 -14.17 -7.15
N ILE A 105 2.67 -15.28 -7.69
CA ILE A 105 2.16 -16.63 -7.39
C ILE A 105 3.24 -17.40 -6.65
N ILE A 106 2.90 -17.93 -5.47
CA ILE A 106 3.82 -18.76 -4.69
C ILE A 106 3.64 -20.22 -5.14
N LEU A 107 4.73 -20.83 -5.56
CA LEU A 107 4.78 -22.21 -6.06
C LEU A 107 5.29 -23.18 -5.00
N ARG A 108 4.62 -24.32 -4.89
CA ARG A 108 5.10 -25.47 -4.13
C ARG A 108 6.15 -26.25 -4.94
N PRO A 109 6.96 -27.11 -4.29
CA PRO A 109 7.95 -27.90 -5.00
C PRO A 109 7.37 -28.80 -6.11
N GLU A 110 6.10 -29.20 -5.97
CA GLU A 110 5.42 -30.08 -6.94
C GLU A 110 4.72 -29.32 -8.07
N ASP A 111 4.67 -27.99 -8.02
CA ASP A 111 3.93 -27.18 -9.00
C ASP A 111 4.80 -26.87 -10.22
N ASP A 112 4.25 -27.06 -11.42
CA ASP A 112 4.91 -26.69 -12.67
C ASP A 112 4.68 -25.20 -12.99
N ALA A 113 5.76 -24.42 -12.90
CA ALA A 113 5.73 -22.99 -13.17
C ALA A 113 5.32 -22.65 -14.61
N ILE A 114 5.72 -23.49 -15.58
CA ILE A 114 5.48 -23.27 -17.00
C ILE A 114 3.99 -23.49 -17.29
N GLU A 115 3.42 -24.59 -16.80
CA GLU A 115 1.99 -24.89 -16.97
C GLU A 115 1.10 -23.79 -16.38
N ILE A 116 1.45 -23.30 -15.18
CA ILE A 116 0.71 -22.20 -14.53
C ILE A 116 0.81 -20.93 -15.36
N LEU A 117 1.99 -20.59 -15.86
CA LEU A 117 2.20 -19.42 -16.71
C LEU A 117 1.41 -19.51 -18.02
N GLU A 118 1.32 -20.68 -18.64
CA GLU A 118 0.53 -20.91 -19.85
C GLU A 118 -0.97 -20.70 -19.60
N ARG A 119 -1.50 -21.26 -18.51
CA ARG A 119 -2.91 -21.07 -18.12
C ARG A 119 -3.25 -19.60 -17.87
N ILE A 120 -2.34 -18.86 -17.25
CA ILE A 120 -2.48 -17.42 -17.02
C ILE A 120 -2.44 -16.66 -18.33
N SER A 121 -1.51 -17.02 -19.23
CA SER A 121 -1.40 -16.43 -20.55
C SER A 121 -2.67 -16.66 -21.36
N GLU A 122 -3.27 -17.85 -21.29
CA GLU A 122 -4.55 -18.14 -21.93
C GLU A 122 -5.69 -17.31 -21.34
N PHE A 123 -5.74 -17.17 -20.01
CA PHE A 123 -6.74 -16.36 -19.31
C PHE A 123 -6.67 -14.89 -19.70
N LEU A 124 -5.46 -14.33 -19.80
CA LEU A 124 -5.22 -12.95 -20.21
C LEU A 124 -5.53 -12.75 -21.71
N ARG A 125 -5.15 -13.71 -22.55
CA ARG A 125 -5.42 -13.67 -24.00
C ARG A 125 -6.91 -13.60 -24.31
N LYS A 126 -7.74 -14.35 -23.57
CA LYS A 126 -9.22 -14.27 -23.66
C LYS A 126 -9.76 -12.87 -23.39
N ARG A 127 -9.01 -12.04 -22.65
CA ARG A 127 -9.37 -10.68 -22.23
C ARG A 127 -8.67 -9.59 -23.05
N GLY A 128 -7.87 -9.98 -24.06
CA GLY A 128 -7.08 -9.07 -24.90
C GLY A 128 -5.74 -8.63 -24.30
N MET A 129 -5.32 -9.21 -23.18
CA MET A 129 -4.09 -8.85 -22.48
C MET A 129 -2.99 -9.88 -22.72
N ASN A 130 -1.73 -9.45 -22.63
CA ASN A 130 -0.56 -10.31 -22.71
C ASN A 130 0.34 -10.13 -21.48
N VAL A 131 1.00 -11.21 -21.09
CA VAL A 131 2.02 -11.19 -20.03
C VAL A 131 3.29 -10.53 -20.57
N SER A 132 3.92 -9.67 -19.77
CA SER A 132 5.23 -9.12 -20.12
C SER A 132 6.32 -10.17 -19.90
N GLN A 133 6.73 -10.86 -20.96
CA GLN A 133 7.80 -11.88 -20.90
C GLN A 133 9.12 -11.33 -20.34
N LYS A 134 9.43 -10.05 -20.59
CA LYS A 134 10.67 -9.40 -20.11
C LYS A 134 10.69 -9.17 -18.60
N LYS A 135 9.52 -9.06 -17.98
CA LYS A 135 9.38 -8.75 -16.55
C LYS A 135 8.93 -9.95 -15.73
N THR A 136 8.41 -10.99 -16.39
CA THR A 136 8.05 -12.23 -15.72
C THR A 136 9.32 -12.94 -15.26
N LYS A 137 9.41 -13.22 -13.96
CA LYS A 137 10.57 -13.90 -13.37
C LYS A 137 10.09 -15.08 -12.56
N ILE A 138 10.77 -16.21 -12.75
CA ILE A 138 10.64 -17.38 -11.91
C ILE A 138 11.82 -17.34 -10.94
N THR A 139 11.54 -17.12 -9.67
CA THR A 139 12.55 -16.95 -8.62
C THR A 139 12.41 -18.06 -7.58
N ALA A 140 13.53 -18.54 -7.04
CA ALA A 140 13.49 -19.46 -5.91
C ALA A 140 13.13 -18.67 -4.63
N ALA A 141 12.34 -19.27 -3.74
CA ALA A 141 11.96 -18.62 -2.48
C ALA A 141 13.17 -18.27 -1.59
N THR A 142 14.30 -18.96 -1.80
CA THR A 142 15.59 -18.69 -1.14
C THR A 142 16.29 -17.45 -1.68
N ASP A 143 16.15 -17.14 -2.96
CA ASP A 143 16.71 -15.93 -3.57
C ASP A 143 15.79 -14.73 -3.31
N GLY A 144 14.50 -15.01 -3.15
CA GLY A 144 13.48 -14.03 -2.86
C GLY A 144 12.97 -13.31 -4.10
N PHE A 145 11.92 -12.51 -3.91
CA PHE A 145 11.29 -11.73 -4.98
C PHE A 145 11.01 -10.30 -4.49
N ASP A 146 10.92 -9.36 -5.44
CA ASP A 146 10.55 -7.98 -5.16
C ASP A 146 9.06 -7.77 -5.48
N PHE A 147 8.30 -7.23 -4.54
CA PHE A 147 6.89 -6.90 -4.73
C PHE A 147 6.52 -5.61 -3.97
N LEU A 148 5.87 -4.66 -4.65
CA LEU A 148 5.49 -3.35 -4.10
C LEU A 148 6.63 -2.60 -3.39
N GLY A 149 7.85 -2.74 -3.89
CA GLY A 149 9.05 -2.11 -3.32
C GLY A 149 9.59 -2.77 -2.06
N TRP A 150 9.10 -3.96 -1.70
CA TRP A 150 9.63 -4.82 -0.65
C TRP A 150 10.27 -6.05 -1.30
N HIS A 151 11.34 -6.54 -0.68
CA HIS A 151 12.03 -7.76 -1.02
C HIS A 151 11.66 -8.82 0.01
N PHE A 152 11.11 -9.94 -0.45
CA PHE A 152 10.65 -11.05 0.35
C PHE A 152 11.54 -12.26 0.14
N GLN A 153 12.06 -12.84 1.21
CA GLN A 153 12.98 -13.97 1.16
C GLN A 153 12.70 -14.95 2.29
N VAL A 154 12.78 -16.25 1.99
CA VAL A 154 12.86 -17.31 3.00
C VAL A 154 14.32 -17.62 3.27
N GLN A 155 14.78 -17.38 4.50
CA GLN A 155 16.14 -17.69 4.91
C GLN A 155 16.37 -19.21 4.97
N LYS A 156 17.64 -19.63 4.93
CA LYS A 156 18.03 -21.06 5.06
C LYS A 156 17.51 -21.73 6.35
N ASN A 157 17.24 -20.95 7.39
CA ASN A 157 16.66 -21.41 8.66
C ASN A 157 15.12 -21.51 8.63
N GLY A 158 14.48 -21.34 7.46
CA GLY A 158 13.04 -21.35 7.29
C GLY A 158 12.32 -20.07 7.74
N LYS A 159 13.04 -19.07 8.27
CA LYS A 159 12.42 -17.81 8.70
C LYS A 159 12.15 -16.90 7.51
N PHE A 160 10.95 -16.33 7.47
CA PHE A 160 10.56 -15.31 6.52
C PHE A 160 11.20 -13.97 6.86
N LYS A 161 11.72 -13.27 5.85
CA LYS A 161 12.31 -11.95 5.97
C LYS A 161 11.73 -11.04 4.89
N SER A 162 11.28 -9.87 5.32
CA SER A 162 10.85 -8.76 4.45
C SER A 162 11.75 -7.55 4.67
N THR A 163 12.33 -7.01 3.61
CA THR A 163 13.18 -5.80 3.66
C THR A 163 12.81 -4.86 2.52
N PRO A 164 13.03 -3.53 2.63
CA PRO A 164 12.86 -2.65 1.48
C PRO A 164 13.70 -3.10 0.28
N SER A 165 13.13 -3.09 -0.93
CA SER A 165 13.86 -3.51 -2.13
C SER A 165 15.03 -2.58 -2.43
N VAL A 166 16.03 -3.12 -3.12
CA VAL A 166 17.27 -2.38 -3.44
C VAL A 166 16.95 -1.14 -4.27
N ASP A 167 16.05 -1.26 -5.25
CA ASP A 167 15.70 -0.16 -6.14
C ASP A 167 14.81 0.88 -5.45
N ASN A 168 13.90 0.47 -4.57
CA ASN A 168 13.14 1.40 -3.73
C ASN A 168 14.10 2.24 -2.85
N PHE A 169 15.08 1.58 -2.22
CA PHE A 169 16.07 2.27 -1.39
C PHE A 169 16.97 3.20 -2.21
N LYS A 170 17.39 2.81 -3.42
CA LYS A 170 18.14 3.69 -4.33
C LYS A 170 17.33 4.93 -4.72
N ALA A 171 16.05 4.76 -5.05
CA ALA A 171 15.16 5.86 -5.42
C ALA A 171 14.95 6.82 -4.24
N PHE A 172 14.70 6.28 -3.04
CA PHE A 172 14.62 7.07 -1.80
C PHE A 172 15.92 7.85 -1.54
N ARG A 173 17.08 7.17 -1.60
CA ARG A 173 18.39 7.79 -1.40
C ARG A 173 18.65 8.90 -2.42
N LYS A 174 18.23 8.72 -3.69
CA LYS A 174 18.35 9.75 -4.74
C LYS A 174 17.54 11.00 -4.39
N LYS A 175 16.29 10.84 -3.93
CA LYS A 175 15.43 11.94 -3.48
C LYS A 175 16.06 12.71 -2.31
N VAL A 176 16.53 12.00 -1.29
CA VAL A 176 17.20 12.62 -0.13
C VAL A 176 18.49 13.33 -0.54
N LYS A 177 19.32 12.69 -1.37
CA LYS A 177 20.57 13.29 -1.86
C LYS A 177 20.31 14.56 -2.67
N HIS A 178 19.25 14.58 -3.48
CA HIS A 178 18.86 15.76 -4.25
C HIS A 178 18.54 16.95 -3.33
N VAL A 179 17.79 16.73 -2.23
CA VAL A 179 17.48 17.80 -1.26
C VAL A 179 18.72 18.24 -0.50
N VAL A 180 19.55 17.29 -0.02
CA VAL A 180 20.75 17.60 0.76
C VAL A 180 21.79 18.37 -0.07
N ASN A 181 21.97 18.00 -1.34
CA ASN A 181 22.97 18.61 -2.22
C ASN A 181 22.50 19.89 -2.92
N ASN A 182 21.24 20.29 -2.79
CA ASN A 182 20.75 21.51 -3.40
C ASN A 182 21.38 22.74 -2.72
N SER A 183 22.12 23.54 -3.48
CA SER A 183 22.79 24.76 -3.03
C SER A 183 21.82 25.89 -2.71
N ASN A 184 20.62 25.88 -3.31
CA ASN A 184 19.62 26.93 -3.16
C ASN A 184 18.85 26.82 -1.84
N TYR A 185 19.03 25.73 -1.09
CA TYR A 185 18.35 25.51 0.19
C TYR A 185 19.31 25.66 1.36
N GLY A 186 18.95 26.50 2.32
CA GLY A 186 19.57 26.51 3.65
C GLY A 186 19.17 25.28 4.48
N SER A 187 19.90 25.03 5.57
CA SER A 187 19.73 23.87 6.46
C SER A 187 18.31 23.72 7.01
N ILE A 188 17.65 24.82 7.35
CA ILE A 188 16.26 24.83 7.83
C ILE A 188 15.31 24.30 6.75
N VAL A 189 15.39 24.86 5.54
CA VAL A 189 14.55 24.46 4.38
C VAL A 189 14.82 23.01 3.98
N LYS A 190 16.09 22.59 4.03
CA LYS A 190 16.48 21.19 3.81
C LYS A 190 15.83 20.28 4.83
N ALA A 191 15.88 20.62 6.13
CA ALA A 191 15.27 19.82 7.18
C ALA A 191 13.75 19.67 6.98
N GLU A 192 13.06 20.75 6.61
CA GLU A 192 11.61 20.74 6.37
C GLU A 192 11.20 19.93 5.14
N LYS A 193 12.00 19.96 4.07
CA LYS A 193 11.77 19.11 2.88
C LYS A 193 12.12 17.64 3.13
N LEU A 194 13.12 17.35 3.96
CA LEU A 194 13.54 15.98 4.27
C LEU A 194 12.56 15.26 5.21
N ALA A 195 12.04 15.96 6.21
CA ALA A 195 11.14 15.38 7.21
C ALA A 195 9.96 14.56 6.62
N PRO A 196 9.14 15.09 5.69
CA PRO A 196 8.02 14.34 5.12
C PRO A 196 8.49 13.16 4.24
N ILE A 197 9.61 13.31 3.52
CA ILE A 197 10.17 12.24 2.67
C ILE A 197 10.63 11.06 3.53
N VAL A 198 11.39 11.34 4.60
CA VAL A 198 11.90 10.32 5.51
C VAL A 198 10.75 9.68 6.30
N ARG A 199 9.82 10.49 6.80
CA ARG A 199 8.64 10.01 7.53
C ARG A 199 7.78 9.10 6.67
N GLY A 200 7.45 9.52 5.45
CA GLY A 200 6.65 8.73 4.52
C GLY A 200 7.30 7.39 4.19
N TRP A 201 8.62 7.39 3.90
CA TRP A 201 9.35 6.16 3.61
C TRP A 201 9.40 5.22 4.83
N ARG A 202 9.67 5.74 6.04
CA ARG A 202 9.66 4.92 7.26
C ARG A 202 8.27 4.37 7.59
N ASN A 203 7.21 5.18 7.41
CA ASN A 203 5.83 4.73 7.62
C ASN A 203 5.43 3.62 6.66
N TYR A 204 5.82 3.74 5.38
CA TYR A 204 5.56 2.71 4.38
C TYR A 204 6.25 1.39 4.73
N HIS A 205 7.52 1.45 5.14
CA HIS A 205 8.33 0.27 5.46
C HIS A 205 8.30 -0.14 6.94
N LYS A 206 7.35 0.37 7.74
CA LYS A 206 7.31 0.14 9.20
C LYS A 206 7.09 -1.31 9.61
N PHE A 207 6.59 -2.14 8.70
CA PHE A 207 6.37 -3.57 8.92
C PHE A 207 7.50 -4.46 8.41
N CYS A 208 8.47 -3.87 7.72
CA CYS A 208 9.67 -4.57 7.27
C CYS A 208 10.71 -4.64 8.36
N LYS A 209 11.68 -5.54 8.16
CA LYS A 209 12.90 -5.59 8.93
C LYS A 209 13.80 -4.39 8.61
N MET A 210 13.80 -3.39 9.49
CA MET A 210 14.52 -2.12 9.32
C MET A 210 15.80 -2.02 10.16
N ASP A 211 16.15 -3.07 10.91
CA ASP A 211 17.31 -3.13 11.80
C ASP A 211 18.66 -3.27 11.06
N GLY A 212 18.64 -3.54 9.75
CA GLY A 212 19.84 -3.69 8.95
C GLY A 212 20.66 -2.39 8.83
N SER A 213 21.98 -2.50 8.80
CA SER A 213 22.92 -1.38 8.63
C SER A 213 22.59 -0.48 7.42
N LYS A 214 22.10 -1.07 6.33
CA LYS A 214 21.64 -0.35 5.12
C LYS A 214 20.43 0.55 5.39
N HIS A 215 19.49 0.13 6.24
CA HIS A 215 18.22 0.82 6.50
C HIS A 215 18.27 1.74 7.73
N SER A 216 19.35 1.69 8.50
CA SER A 216 19.65 2.63 9.60
C SER A 216 19.68 4.10 9.16
N LEU A 217 19.87 4.36 7.85
CA LEU A 217 20.07 5.68 7.25
C LEU A 217 21.29 6.44 7.78
N TRP A 218 22.17 5.79 8.54
CA TRP A 218 23.29 6.44 9.24
C TRP A 218 24.17 7.29 8.32
N PHE A 219 24.57 6.76 7.16
CA PHE A 219 25.39 7.50 6.20
C PHE A 219 24.70 8.75 5.65
N ILE A 220 23.39 8.66 5.42
CA ILE A 220 22.59 9.76 4.88
C ILE A 220 22.41 10.84 5.95
N HIS A 221 22.10 10.41 7.17
CA HIS A 221 22.02 11.26 8.35
C HIS A 221 23.34 11.99 8.61
N HIS A 222 24.46 11.27 8.64
CA HIS A 222 25.79 11.84 8.84
C HIS A 222 26.14 12.85 7.74
N ARG A 223 25.86 12.52 6.47
CA ARG A 223 26.10 13.46 5.36
C ARG A 223 25.26 14.72 5.49
N ALA A 224 23.98 14.61 5.82
CA ALA A 224 23.10 15.76 6.02
C ALA A 224 23.60 16.63 7.19
N TYR A 225 24.02 16.01 8.29
CA TYR A 225 24.61 16.71 9.43
C TYR A 225 25.88 17.48 9.05
N THR A 226 26.80 16.87 8.29
CA THR A 226 27.99 17.56 7.80
C THR A 226 27.65 18.75 6.91
N VAL A 227 26.60 18.65 6.08
CA VAL A 227 26.15 19.77 5.23
C VAL A 227 25.55 20.88 6.07
N PHE A 228 24.73 20.57 7.07
CA PHE A 228 24.10 21.57 7.92
C PHE A 228 25.14 22.31 8.77
N ASN A 229 26.12 21.58 9.32
CA ASN A 229 27.18 22.15 10.16
C ASN A 229 28.22 22.96 9.37
N LYS A 230 28.20 22.93 8.03
CA LYS A 230 29.05 23.78 7.18
C LYS A 230 28.45 25.16 6.94
N GLU A 231 27.18 25.38 7.26
CA GLU A 231 26.56 26.69 7.13
C GLU A 231 27.03 27.61 8.27
N ALA A 232 27.57 28.77 7.93
CA ALA A 232 28.14 29.71 8.91
C ALA A 232 27.15 30.17 10.00
N LYS A 233 25.84 30.12 9.71
CA LYS A 233 24.76 30.48 10.65
C LYS A 233 24.37 29.34 11.60
N GLN A 234 24.96 28.16 11.46
CA GLN A 234 24.65 26.98 12.26
C GLN A 234 25.82 26.61 13.15
N ASN A 235 25.52 26.11 14.35
CA ASN A 235 26.49 25.48 15.23
C ASN A 235 26.15 23.98 15.40
N ARG A 236 26.98 23.28 16.17
CA ARG A 236 26.80 21.84 16.44
C ARG A 236 25.39 21.53 16.97
N TYR A 237 24.92 22.29 17.94
CA TYR A 237 23.64 22.07 18.62
C TYR A 237 22.44 22.36 17.70
N SER A 238 22.49 23.45 16.94
CA SER A 238 21.42 23.81 16.00
C SER A 238 21.32 22.81 14.85
N SER A 239 22.47 22.36 14.33
CA SER A 239 22.55 21.31 13.31
C SER A 239 21.99 19.98 13.81
N GLU A 240 22.27 19.59 15.06
CA GLU A 240 21.71 18.38 15.66
C GLU A 240 20.18 18.45 15.79
N LYS A 241 19.65 19.60 16.21
CA LYS A 241 18.19 19.83 16.31
C LYS A 241 17.52 19.74 14.93
N LEU A 242 18.11 20.35 13.91
CA LEU A 242 17.59 20.29 12.53
C LEU A 242 17.63 18.88 11.95
N ILE A 243 18.67 18.11 12.26
CA ILE A 243 18.79 16.72 11.80
C ILE A 243 17.76 15.81 12.48
N LYS A 244 17.51 15.98 13.79
CA LYS A 244 16.42 15.27 14.48
C LYS A 244 15.05 15.61 13.86
N LYS A 245 14.84 16.85 13.42
CA LYS A 245 13.63 17.25 12.66
C LYS A 245 13.57 16.59 11.27
N ALA A 246 14.70 16.55 10.56
CA ALA A 246 14.80 16.02 9.20
C ALA A 246 14.67 14.49 9.12
N PHE A 247 15.13 13.76 10.15
CA PHE A 247 15.09 12.31 10.24
C PHE A 247 14.27 11.86 11.46
N PRO A 248 12.94 12.02 11.43
CA PRO A 248 12.10 11.61 12.54
C PRO A 248 12.19 10.10 12.77
N THR A 249 12.27 9.71 14.04
CA THR A 249 12.12 8.31 14.44
C THR A 249 10.66 7.92 14.26
N VAL A 250 10.44 6.77 13.62
CA VAL A 250 9.11 6.16 13.45
C VAL A 250 9.18 4.77 14.07
N PRO A 251 8.29 4.43 15.02
CA PRO A 251 8.17 3.08 15.55
C PRO A 251 7.95 2.08 14.41
N TYR A 252 8.64 0.95 14.46
CA TYR A 252 8.48 -0.12 13.47
C TYR A 252 8.21 -1.44 14.18
N SER A 253 7.48 -2.33 13.52
CA SER A 253 7.07 -3.62 14.06
C SER A 253 7.13 -4.68 12.96
N GLU A 254 8.18 -5.48 12.95
CA GLU A 254 8.40 -6.51 11.93
C GLU A 254 7.22 -7.51 11.88
N ASN A 255 6.65 -7.69 10.68
CA ASN A 255 5.58 -8.65 10.37
C ASN A 255 4.26 -8.51 11.17
N LYS A 256 4.09 -7.46 11.98
CA LYS A 256 2.86 -7.22 12.76
C LYS A 256 1.81 -6.46 11.95
N HIS A 257 1.10 -7.16 11.07
CA HIS A 257 -0.02 -6.59 10.31
C HIS A 257 -1.36 -7.09 10.84
N VAL A 258 -2.38 -6.23 10.85
CA VAL A 258 -3.75 -6.62 11.18
C VAL A 258 -4.42 -7.10 9.90
N MET A 259 -4.51 -8.41 9.71
CA MET A 259 -5.17 -9.02 8.55
C MET A 259 -6.65 -8.61 8.46
N VAL A 260 -7.13 -8.40 7.24
CA VAL A 260 -8.58 -8.31 6.97
C VAL A 260 -9.13 -9.73 6.90
N GLN A 261 -10.31 -9.97 7.45
CA GLN A 261 -10.99 -11.25 7.26
C GLN A 261 -11.40 -11.40 5.79
N GLY A 262 -11.12 -12.55 5.17
CA GLY A 262 -11.26 -12.70 3.72
C GLY A 262 -12.65 -12.43 3.13
N THR A 263 -13.71 -12.50 3.93
CA THR A 263 -15.09 -12.21 3.50
C THR A 263 -15.54 -10.78 3.79
N LYS A 264 -14.69 -9.95 4.40
CA LYS A 264 -15.03 -8.58 4.79
C LYS A 264 -14.66 -7.60 3.69
N SER A 265 -15.58 -6.69 3.38
CA SER A 265 -15.38 -5.58 2.45
C SER A 265 -15.76 -4.27 3.13
N PRO A 266 -15.06 -3.14 2.95
CA PRO A 266 -15.50 -1.85 3.49
C PRO A 266 -16.94 -1.48 3.10
N TYR A 267 -17.44 -2.08 2.02
CA TYR A 267 -18.77 -1.89 1.49
C TYR A 267 -19.78 -2.97 1.95
N ASP A 268 -19.42 -3.86 2.87
CA ASP A 268 -20.31 -4.92 3.40
C ASP A 268 -21.28 -4.44 4.49
N GLY A 269 -21.15 -3.17 4.92
CA GLY A 269 -21.99 -2.57 5.97
C GLY A 269 -21.61 -3.00 7.39
N ASP A 270 -20.56 -3.80 7.60
CA ASP A 270 -20.08 -4.18 8.93
C ASP A 270 -19.23 -3.07 9.57
N THR A 271 -19.92 -2.00 9.92
CA THR A 271 -19.36 -0.83 10.59
C THR A 271 -18.66 -1.18 11.91
N ALA A 272 -19.04 -2.26 12.59
CA ALA A 272 -18.41 -2.68 13.83
C ALA A 272 -17.02 -3.27 13.58
N TYR A 273 -16.91 -4.21 12.65
CA TYR A 273 -15.63 -4.82 12.26
C TYR A 273 -14.64 -3.76 11.77
N TRP A 274 -15.07 -2.90 10.84
CA TRP A 274 -14.20 -1.89 10.25
C TRP A 274 -13.73 -0.85 11.26
N SER A 275 -14.61 -0.44 12.18
CA SER A 275 -14.27 0.51 13.23
C SER A 275 -13.30 -0.06 14.28
N GLU A 276 -13.54 -1.30 14.73
CA GLU A 276 -12.64 -1.99 15.66
C GLU A 276 -11.26 -2.24 15.03
N ARG A 277 -11.23 -2.67 13.76
CA ARG A 277 -9.99 -2.87 13.02
C ARG A 277 -9.21 -1.56 12.87
N LYS A 278 -9.89 -0.47 12.51
CA LYS A 278 -9.27 0.86 12.36
C LYS A 278 -8.63 1.32 13.66
N SER A 279 -9.26 1.06 14.80
CA SER A 279 -8.65 1.36 16.12
C SER A 279 -7.37 0.59 16.41
N LYS A 280 -7.20 -0.63 15.87
CA LYS A 280 -5.97 -1.42 16.02
C LYS A 280 -4.83 -0.91 15.13
N LEU A 281 -5.11 -0.06 14.14
CA LEU A 281 -4.09 0.58 13.30
C LEU A 281 -3.44 1.80 13.95
N TYR A 282 -4.13 2.42 14.92
CA TYR A 282 -3.62 3.53 15.72
C TYR A 282 -2.89 3.02 16.96
N ASP A 283 -1.77 3.66 17.27
CA ASP A 283 -0.92 3.42 18.42
C ASP A 283 -0.92 4.63 19.38
N GLY A 284 -0.37 4.42 20.59
CA GLY A 284 -0.25 5.47 21.60
C GLY A 284 -1.59 6.07 22.06
N GLU A 285 -1.61 7.39 22.20
CA GLU A 285 -2.75 8.14 22.77
C GLU A 285 -4.01 8.05 21.89
N THR A 286 -3.87 7.97 20.56
CA THR A 286 -5.02 7.84 19.65
C THR A 286 -5.76 6.52 19.87
N SER A 287 -5.04 5.42 20.08
CA SER A 287 -5.64 4.12 20.39
C SER A 287 -6.41 4.13 21.71
N ILE A 288 -5.87 4.84 22.71
CA ILE A 288 -6.49 4.96 24.04
C ILE A 288 -7.79 5.78 23.94
N ALA A 289 -7.76 6.93 23.27
CA ALA A 289 -8.94 7.76 23.07
C ALA A 289 -10.04 7.03 22.30
N LEU A 290 -9.67 6.31 21.23
CA LEU A 290 -10.61 5.49 20.44
C LEU A 290 -11.31 4.42 21.27
N LYS A 291 -10.58 3.69 22.13
CA LYS A 291 -11.17 2.68 23.02
C LYS A 291 -12.05 3.30 24.09
N LYS A 292 -11.62 4.42 24.70
CA LYS A 292 -12.40 5.17 25.70
C LYS A 292 -13.73 5.63 25.14
N GLN A 293 -13.77 6.04 23.87
CA GLN A 293 -14.96 6.54 23.20
C GLN A 293 -15.79 5.46 22.49
N ASN A 294 -15.52 4.18 22.74
CA ASN A 294 -16.18 3.06 22.04
C ASN A 294 -16.18 3.23 20.51
N HIS A 295 -15.06 3.73 19.97
CA HIS A 295 -14.83 4.00 18.55
C HIS A 295 -15.80 5.00 17.91
N ARG A 296 -16.32 5.96 18.69
CA ARG A 296 -17.17 7.06 18.20
C ARG A 296 -16.44 8.40 18.26
N CYS A 297 -16.67 9.24 17.27
CA CYS A 297 -16.21 10.62 17.25
C CYS A 297 -16.87 11.42 18.37
N ALA A 298 -16.09 12.17 19.15
CA ALA A 298 -16.63 13.00 20.24
C ALA A 298 -17.51 14.14 19.72
N SER A 299 -17.20 14.69 18.54
CA SER A 299 -17.93 15.83 17.95
C SER A 299 -19.26 15.42 17.31
N CYS A 300 -19.28 14.38 16.46
CA CYS A 300 -20.48 13.99 15.71
C CYS A 300 -21.16 12.68 16.18
N GLY A 301 -20.56 11.93 17.12
CA GLY A 301 -21.12 10.69 17.67
C GLY A 301 -21.10 9.47 16.71
N LEU A 302 -20.70 9.66 15.45
CA LEU A 302 -20.58 8.61 14.45
C LEU A 302 -19.35 7.73 14.70
N LYS A 303 -19.42 6.45 14.30
CA LYS A 303 -18.29 5.53 14.39
C LYS A 303 -17.21 5.87 13.37
N PHE A 304 -15.95 5.64 13.73
CA PHE A 304 -14.84 5.75 12.78
C PHE A 304 -14.85 4.58 11.80
N ILE A 305 -15.50 4.74 10.65
CA ILE A 305 -15.69 3.66 9.66
C ILE A 305 -14.96 3.91 8.32
N ASP A 306 -14.81 5.17 7.91
CA ASP A 306 -14.36 5.54 6.56
C ASP A 306 -12.85 5.74 6.41
N GLU A 307 -12.40 6.12 5.21
CA GLU A 307 -11.01 6.53 4.92
C GLU A 307 -10.55 7.78 5.68
N GLU A 308 -11.49 8.49 6.30
CA GLU A 308 -11.23 9.73 7.03
C GLU A 308 -10.27 9.53 8.21
N ARG A 309 -9.29 10.41 8.37
CA ARG A 309 -8.30 10.26 9.45
C ARG A 309 -8.92 10.57 10.80
N VAL A 310 -8.44 9.86 11.83
CA VAL A 310 -8.71 10.19 13.23
C VAL A 310 -7.69 11.22 13.68
N HIS A 311 -8.17 12.37 14.14
CA HIS A 311 -7.38 13.39 14.82
C HIS A 311 -7.60 13.33 16.32
N LEU A 312 -6.58 13.74 17.08
CA LEU A 312 -6.68 13.95 18.51
C LEU A 312 -6.94 15.44 18.78
N HIS A 313 -8.04 15.74 19.45
CA HIS A 313 -8.41 17.06 19.90
C HIS A 313 -8.07 17.24 21.39
N HIS A 314 -7.57 18.41 21.77
CA HIS A 314 -7.35 18.78 23.16
C HIS A 314 -8.59 19.51 23.69
N ILE A 315 -9.30 18.93 24.65
CA ILE A 315 -10.57 19.47 25.18
C ILE A 315 -10.38 20.89 25.73
N ASP A 316 -9.28 21.13 26.44
CA ASP A 316 -8.97 22.43 27.05
C ASP A 316 -8.32 23.44 26.07
N GLY A 317 -8.14 23.08 24.79
CA GLY A 317 -7.48 23.90 23.79
C GLY A 317 -5.97 24.11 23.99
N ASN A 318 -5.38 23.50 25.02
CA ASN A 318 -3.97 23.61 25.32
C ASN A 318 -3.17 22.53 24.59
N HIS A 319 -2.58 22.88 23.46
CA HIS A 319 -1.79 21.94 22.64
C HIS A 319 -0.47 21.48 23.30
N ALA A 320 -0.16 21.95 24.51
CA ALA A 320 1.05 21.58 25.26
C ALA A 320 0.83 20.43 26.25
N ASN A 321 -0.40 20.03 26.58
CA ASN A 321 -0.68 19.02 27.61
C ASN A 321 -1.29 17.71 27.05
N TRP A 322 -0.43 16.73 26.81
CA TRP A 322 -0.83 15.40 26.29
C TRP A 322 -1.40 14.47 27.38
N LYS A 323 -2.18 15.02 28.33
CA LYS A 323 -2.83 14.23 29.39
C LYS A 323 -3.95 13.38 28.77
N LYS A 324 -3.97 12.08 29.07
CA LYS A 324 -4.94 11.12 28.52
C LYS A 324 -6.41 11.52 28.68
N ASN A 325 -6.74 12.22 29.76
CA ASN A 325 -8.12 12.66 30.03
C ASN A 325 -8.52 13.91 29.23
N ASN A 326 -7.55 14.62 28.65
CA ASN A 326 -7.74 15.84 27.88
C ASN A 326 -7.73 15.60 26.36
N LEU A 327 -7.56 14.34 25.93
CA LEU A 327 -7.47 13.97 24.52
C LEU A 327 -8.73 13.23 24.10
N GLU A 328 -9.33 13.69 23.00
CA GLU A 328 -10.48 13.05 22.38
C GLU A 328 -10.22 12.75 20.91
N ALA A 329 -10.66 11.59 20.45
CA ALA A 329 -10.61 11.21 19.06
C ALA A 329 -11.80 11.85 18.31
N ILE A 330 -11.50 12.61 17.26
CA ILE A 330 -12.50 13.17 16.35
C ILE A 330 -12.11 12.94 14.89
N HIS A 331 -13.10 13.01 14.00
CA HIS A 331 -12.87 12.95 12.55
C HIS A 331 -12.05 14.16 12.09
N GLU A 332 -11.22 13.99 11.06
CA GLU A 332 -10.46 15.09 10.44
C GLU A 332 -11.37 16.25 10.01
N SER A 333 -12.51 15.96 9.35
CA SER A 333 -13.49 17.00 9.01
C SER A 333 -14.08 17.69 10.24
N CYS A 334 -14.46 16.93 11.26
CA CYS A 334 -15.01 17.50 12.50
C CYS A 334 -13.99 18.39 13.21
N HIS A 335 -12.71 17.98 13.20
CA HIS A 335 -11.62 18.77 13.75
C HIS A 335 -11.45 20.09 13.00
N ASP A 336 -11.51 20.06 11.67
CA ASP A 336 -11.41 21.27 10.85
C ASP A 336 -12.60 22.21 11.11
N TYR A 337 -13.83 21.68 11.20
CA TYR A 337 -15.02 22.46 11.55
C TYR A 337 -14.91 23.15 12.92
N GLU A 338 -14.36 22.46 13.93
CA GLU A 338 -14.18 23.06 15.26
C GLU A 338 -13.17 24.22 15.24
N HIS A 339 -12.09 24.13 14.48
CA HIS A 339 -11.12 25.24 14.35
C HIS A 339 -11.64 26.39 13.47
N MET A 340 -12.49 26.10 12.47
CA MET A 340 -13.20 27.12 11.71
C MET A 340 -14.19 27.89 12.60
N SER A 341 -14.92 27.21 13.48
CA SER A 341 -15.88 27.86 14.37
C SER A 341 -15.23 28.82 15.37
N LYS A 342 -14.01 28.53 15.83
CA LYS A 342 -13.23 29.37 16.76
C LYS A 342 -12.53 30.56 16.11
N SER A 343 -12.43 30.59 14.78
CA SER A 343 -11.81 31.71 14.04
C SER A 343 -12.84 32.73 13.53
N ALA A 344 -14.12 32.41 13.62
CA ALA A 344 -15.25 33.28 13.29
C ALA A 344 -15.89 33.98 14.51
N SER A 345 -15.41 33.65 15.72
CA SER A 345 -15.76 34.26 17.02
C SER A 345 -14.60 35.08 17.55
#